data_AF-A0A5M4ESX6-F1
#
_entry.id   AF-A0A5M4ESX6-F1
#
_cell.length_a   1.000
_cell.length_b   1.000
_cell.length_c   1.000
_cell.angle_alpha   90.00
_cell.angle_beta   90.00
_cell.angle_gamma   90.00
#
_symmetry.space_group_name_H-M   'P 1'
#
loop_
_entity.id
_entity.type
_entity.pdbx_description
1 polymer ?
#
loop_
_entity_poly.entity_id
_entity_poly.type
_entity_poly.pdbx_seq_one_letter_code
_entity_poly.pdbx_strand_id
1 'polypeptide(L)'
;APAGRFFNRWGVPGVCVSDNLRDIANRQAKSKDRGRLFFSELAAKQIAILKGIGYRGVYISGRPSLDRVQKIFELVDSYSQEDWREFAAEINFSQPGEFYYYEADENPGLSSININRDYISSRSKFARAKSRIGVPLQYRIGKFVHDRVFSEGSSGFKLGRSIYKQIEKSKKLSDVAHVAEQVSKVPLYSCRDCGDCSLPDIAYLCPESQCVKNQRNGPCGGTKAGQCEILDKECIWIRAYDRMKPYGDEVRMLQGPVIFKDGALQNTSAWGNTFLGRDHHAKKSDAVDEP
;
A
#
# COMPACT_ATOMS: atom_id res chain seq x y z
N ALA A 1 -10.37 29.08 1.53
CA ALA A 1 -10.49 28.08 2.61
C ALA A 1 -9.12 27.54 3.01
N PRO A 2 -8.59 27.83 4.21
CA PRO A 2 -7.30 27.30 4.68
C PRO A 2 -7.24 25.76 4.67
N ALA A 3 -8.28 25.09 5.17
CA ALA A 3 -8.36 23.62 5.22
C ALA A 3 -8.34 22.98 3.82
N GLY A 4 -9.15 23.49 2.88
CA GLY A 4 -9.17 22.97 1.50
C GLY A 4 -7.80 23.08 0.80
N ARG A 5 -7.06 24.17 1.03
CA ARG A 5 -5.69 24.31 0.51
C ARG A 5 -4.70 23.37 1.18
N PHE A 6 -4.85 23.11 2.48
CA PHE A 6 -4.00 22.19 3.22
C PHE A 6 -4.16 20.75 2.70
N PHE A 7 -5.39 20.26 2.53
CA PHE A 7 -5.65 18.92 2.02
C PHE A 7 -5.29 18.76 0.53
N ASN A 8 -5.49 19.79 -0.30
CA ASN A 8 -5.08 19.77 -1.70
C ASN A 8 -3.56 19.63 -1.87
N ARG A 9 -2.78 20.10 -0.89
CA ARG A 9 -1.31 19.94 -0.85
C ARG A 9 -0.86 18.70 -0.08
N TRP A 10 -1.72 17.69 0.09
CA TRP A 10 -1.42 16.47 0.85
C TRP A 10 -0.97 16.74 2.28
N GLY A 11 -1.52 17.79 2.90
CA GLY A 11 -1.22 18.17 4.28
C GLY A 11 -1.58 17.08 5.29
N VAL A 12 -2.57 16.25 4.96
CA VAL A 12 -2.85 14.98 5.66
C VAL A 12 -2.58 13.82 4.68
N PRO A 13 -1.68 12.89 5.03
CA PRO A 13 -1.42 11.68 4.26
C PRO A 13 -2.69 10.87 4.01
N GLY A 14 -2.85 10.36 2.79
CA GLY A 14 -4.07 9.63 2.39
C GLY A 14 -5.32 10.47 2.19
N VAL A 15 -5.30 11.78 2.48
CA VAL A 15 -6.43 12.70 2.24
C VAL A 15 -6.07 13.65 1.10
N CYS A 16 -6.88 13.64 0.06
CA CYS A 16 -6.71 14.53 -1.09
C CYS A 16 -7.97 15.36 -1.32
N VAL A 17 -7.77 16.64 -1.64
CA VAL A 17 -8.81 17.54 -2.17
C VAL A 17 -8.36 17.97 -3.56
N SER A 18 -9.14 17.68 -4.59
CA SER A 18 -8.79 18.08 -5.96
C SER A 18 -8.79 19.60 -6.14
N ASP A 19 -8.15 20.07 -7.20
CA ASP A 19 -8.07 21.50 -7.51
C ASP A 19 -9.46 22.13 -7.68
N ASN A 20 -10.39 21.41 -8.32
CA ASN A 20 -11.77 21.85 -8.49
C ASN A 20 -12.46 22.08 -7.12
N LEU A 21 -12.41 21.08 -6.23
CA LEU A 21 -13.01 21.19 -4.90
C LEU A 21 -12.33 22.27 -4.04
N ARG A 22 -11.00 22.41 -4.14
CA ARG A 22 -10.26 23.50 -3.49
C ARG A 22 -10.76 24.86 -3.97
N ASP A 23 -10.98 25.03 -5.27
CA ASP A 23 -11.37 26.30 -5.85
C ASP A 23 -12.81 26.67 -5.54
N ILE A 24 -13.73 25.68 -5.52
CA ILE A 24 -15.06 25.82 -4.95
C ILE A 24 -14.96 26.26 -3.48
N ALA A 25 -14.17 25.58 -2.66
CA ALA A 25 -13.98 25.94 -1.26
C ALA A 25 -13.39 27.35 -1.08
N ASN A 26 -12.50 27.78 -1.97
CA ASN A 26 -11.96 29.13 -1.97
C ASN A 26 -13.00 30.18 -2.34
N ARG A 27 -13.89 29.91 -3.31
CA ARG A 27 -15.02 30.78 -3.65
C ARG A 27 -16.02 30.87 -2.51
N GLN A 28 -16.43 29.74 -1.96
CA GLN A 28 -17.40 29.68 -0.86
C GLN A 28 -16.88 30.35 0.41
N ALA A 29 -15.58 30.28 0.68
CA ALA A 29 -14.99 31.00 1.81
C ALA A 29 -15.09 32.54 1.71
N LYS A 30 -15.41 33.11 0.54
CA LYS A 30 -15.62 34.56 0.34
C LYS A 30 -17.08 34.99 0.51
N SER A 31 -18.01 34.04 0.64
CA SER A 31 -19.43 34.34 0.86
C SER A 31 -19.69 34.92 2.27
N LYS A 32 -20.88 35.50 2.48
CA LYS A 32 -21.26 36.14 3.75
C LYS A 32 -21.19 35.18 4.94
N ASP A 33 -21.62 33.94 4.77
CA ASP A 33 -21.60 32.89 5.80
C ASP A 33 -20.29 32.07 5.78
N ARG A 34 -19.33 32.45 4.93
CA ARG A 34 -18.06 31.75 4.68
C ARG A 34 -18.25 30.31 4.21
N GLY A 35 -19.35 30.00 3.54
CA GLY A 35 -19.66 28.71 2.93
C GLY A 35 -20.25 27.68 3.89
N ARG A 36 -20.72 28.10 5.06
CA ARG A 36 -21.29 27.19 6.08
C ARG A 36 -22.49 26.41 5.55
N LEU A 37 -23.42 27.09 4.88
CA LEU A 37 -24.58 26.46 4.25
C LEU A 37 -24.14 25.49 3.16
N PHE A 38 -23.32 25.95 2.22
CA PHE A 38 -22.80 25.12 1.13
C PHE A 38 -22.14 23.82 1.63
N PHE A 39 -21.29 23.88 2.65
CA PHE A 39 -20.64 22.67 3.17
C PHE A 39 -21.58 21.78 4.01
N SER A 40 -22.68 22.34 4.53
CA SER A 40 -23.71 21.55 5.22
C SER A 40 -24.61 20.84 4.19
N GLU A 41 -24.95 21.50 3.08
CA GLU A 41 -25.61 20.89 1.92
C GLU A 41 -24.73 19.83 1.27
N LEU A 42 -23.44 20.09 1.06
CA LEU A 42 -22.51 19.09 0.51
C LEU A 42 -22.46 17.84 1.39
N ALA A 43 -22.41 18.01 2.72
CA ALA A 43 -22.47 16.89 3.66
C ALA A 43 -23.82 16.16 3.61
N ALA A 44 -24.93 16.88 3.55
CA ALA A 44 -26.27 16.30 3.44
C ALA A 44 -26.44 15.49 2.16
N LYS A 45 -26.00 16.02 1.01
CA LYS A 45 -25.98 15.31 -0.27
C LYS A 45 -25.15 14.03 -0.21
N GLN A 46 -23.97 14.07 0.41
CA GLN A 46 -23.14 12.87 0.63
C GLN A 46 -23.85 11.81 1.50
N ILE A 47 -24.57 12.24 2.54
CA ILE A 47 -25.37 11.33 3.38
C ILE A 47 -26.50 10.70 2.56
N ALA A 48 -27.19 11.48 1.72
CA ALA A 48 -28.24 10.97 0.84
C ALA A 48 -27.71 9.95 -0.17
N ILE A 49 -26.54 10.20 -0.77
CA ILE A 49 -25.84 9.23 -1.65
C ILE A 49 -25.55 7.93 -0.90
N LEU A 50 -24.92 8.01 0.28
CA LEU A 50 -24.60 6.83 1.08
C LEU A 50 -25.85 6.02 1.44
N LYS A 51 -26.93 6.70 1.83
CA LYS A 51 -28.23 6.06 2.12
C LYS A 51 -28.81 5.40 0.87
N GLY A 52 -28.79 6.09 -0.28
CA GLY A 52 -29.30 5.60 -1.56
C GLY A 52 -28.59 4.35 -2.08
N ILE A 53 -27.28 4.25 -1.89
CA ILE A 53 -26.49 3.05 -2.26
C ILE A 53 -26.49 1.96 -1.17
N GLY A 54 -27.26 2.14 -0.08
CA GLY A 54 -27.53 1.09 0.91
C GLY A 54 -26.68 1.10 2.18
N TYR A 55 -25.87 2.14 2.43
CA TYR A 55 -25.15 2.25 3.71
C TYR A 55 -26.12 2.48 4.87
N ARG A 56 -25.83 1.83 6.01
CA ARG A 56 -26.68 1.86 7.20
C ARG A 56 -26.40 3.03 8.14
N GLY A 57 -25.32 3.77 7.93
CA GLY A 57 -24.92 4.86 8.80
C GLY A 57 -23.79 5.68 8.22
N VAL A 58 -23.55 6.84 8.83
CA VAL A 58 -22.51 7.80 8.45
C VAL A 58 -21.72 8.22 9.67
N TYR A 59 -20.43 8.46 9.49
CA TYR A 59 -19.56 9.03 10.52
C TYR A 59 -19.18 10.46 10.14
N ILE A 60 -19.65 11.44 10.92
CA ILE A 60 -19.35 12.86 10.70
C ILE A 60 -18.13 13.25 11.56
N SER A 61 -17.00 13.50 10.90
CA SER A 61 -15.75 13.90 11.55
C SER A 61 -15.62 15.43 11.70
N GLY A 62 -14.64 15.89 12.48
CA GLY A 62 -14.31 17.32 12.59
C GLY A 62 -15.00 18.09 13.71
N ARG A 63 -15.59 17.39 14.70
CA ARG A 63 -16.27 17.97 15.88
C ARG A 63 -17.26 19.09 15.54
N PRO A 64 -18.27 18.83 14.67
CA PRO A 64 -19.32 19.80 14.42
C PRO A 64 -20.13 20.09 15.69
N SER A 65 -20.71 21.29 15.80
CA SER A 65 -21.68 21.60 16.85
C SER A 65 -22.97 20.79 16.64
N LEU A 66 -23.71 20.52 17.72
CA LEU A 66 -24.99 19.82 17.66
C LEU A 66 -25.98 20.50 16.70
N ASP A 67 -26.12 21.83 16.79
CA ASP A 67 -26.96 22.64 15.89
C ASP A 67 -26.61 22.44 14.42
N ARG A 68 -25.30 22.35 14.09
CA ARG A 68 -24.88 22.11 12.71
C ARG A 68 -25.22 20.70 12.26
N VAL A 69 -25.07 19.71 13.13
CA VAL A 69 -25.45 18.33 12.83
C VAL A 69 -26.95 18.23 12.59
N GLN A 70 -27.78 18.84 13.43
CA GLN A 70 -29.23 18.87 13.28
C GLN A 70 -29.64 19.47 11.92
N LYS A 71 -29.08 20.63 11.56
CA LYS A 71 -29.34 21.25 10.24
C LYS A 71 -28.95 20.38 9.05
N ILE A 72 -27.86 19.62 9.16
CA ILE A 72 -27.47 18.67 8.11
C ILE A 72 -28.54 17.58 7.98
N PHE A 73 -29.04 17.05 9.09
CA PHE A 73 -30.10 16.03 9.05
C PHE A 73 -31.44 16.58 8.58
N GLU A 74 -31.81 17.81 8.95
CA GLU A 74 -32.98 18.49 8.40
C GLU A 74 -32.91 18.63 6.87
N LEU A 75 -31.72 18.95 6.32
CA LEU A 75 -31.48 18.96 4.88
C LEU A 75 -31.63 17.56 4.28
N VAL A 76 -31.06 16.52 4.91
CA VAL A 76 -31.20 15.13 4.45
C VAL A 76 -32.66 14.69 4.41
N ASP A 77 -33.44 15.03 5.44
CA ASP A 77 -34.85 14.66 5.56
C ASP A 77 -35.74 15.44 4.57
N SER A 78 -35.25 16.57 4.06
CA SER A 78 -35.93 17.36 3.03
C SER A 78 -35.79 16.78 1.61
N TYR A 79 -34.82 15.90 1.38
CA TYR A 79 -34.57 15.30 0.07
C TYR A 79 -35.52 14.13 -0.23
N SER A 80 -35.85 13.95 -1.50
CA SER A 80 -36.60 12.78 -1.97
C SER A 80 -35.74 11.51 -1.91
N GLN A 81 -36.40 10.33 -1.98
CA GLN A 81 -35.68 9.04 -2.04
C GLN A 81 -34.86 8.85 -3.32
N GLU A 82 -35.08 9.67 -4.36
CA GLU A 82 -34.44 9.50 -5.67
C GLU A 82 -33.37 10.58 -5.95
N ASP A 83 -33.37 11.70 -5.21
CA ASP A 83 -32.47 12.85 -5.42
C ASP A 83 -30.99 12.48 -5.34
N TRP A 84 -30.67 11.42 -4.61
CA TRP A 84 -29.29 10.97 -4.42
C TRP A 84 -28.58 10.62 -5.74
N ARG A 85 -29.30 10.23 -6.81
CA ARG A 85 -28.71 9.96 -8.13
C ARG A 85 -28.19 11.22 -8.80
N GLU A 86 -28.94 12.31 -8.71
CA GLU A 86 -28.51 13.61 -9.20
C GLU A 86 -27.32 14.13 -8.37
N PHE A 87 -27.38 13.97 -7.05
CA PHE A 87 -26.27 14.35 -6.18
C PHE A 87 -24.99 13.55 -6.46
N ALA A 88 -25.10 12.24 -6.75
CA ALA A 88 -23.96 11.42 -7.14
C ALA A 88 -23.32 11.92 -8.44
N ALA A 89 -24.14 12.29 -9.42
CA ALA A 89 -23.68 12.87 -10.68
C ALA A 89 -22.98 14.23 -10.49
N GLU A 90 -23.51 15.07 -9.58
CA GLU A 90 -22.97 16.39 -9.25
C GLU A 90 -21.65 16.32 -8.47
N ILE A 91 -21.57 15.43 -7.48
CA ILE A 91 -20.44 15.32 -6.56
C ILE A 91 -19.36 14.44 -7.17
N ASN A 92 -18.67 15.00 -8.17
CA ASN A 92 -17.54 14.37 -8.81
C ASN A 92 -16.34 15.32 -8.86
N PHE A 93 -15.36 15.07 -7.99
CA PHE A 93 -14.18 15.91 -7.81
C PHE A 93 -12.90 15.17 -8.21
N SER A 94 -12.94 14.47 -9.34
CA SER A 94 -11.81 13.66 -9.83
C SER A 94 -10.55 14.47 -10.12
N GLN A 95 -9.41 13.79 -10.14
CA GLN A 95 -8.13 14.37 -10.56
C GLN A 95 -7.80 14.01 -12.02
N PRO A 96 -7.04 14.87 -12.74
CA PRO A 96 -6.52 14.51 -14.06
C PRO A 96 -5.68 13.23 -14.00
N GLY A 97 -6.06 12.22 -14.80
CA GLY A 97 -5.39 10.92 -14.83
C GLY A 97 -5.59 10.06 -13.57
N GLU A 98 -6.62 10.36 -12.77
CA GLU A 98 -6.94 9.56 -11.59
C GLU A 98 -7.30 8.13 -11.97
N PHE A 99 -6.76 7.18 -11.21
CA PHE A 99 -7.01 5.77 -11.42
C PHE A 99 -8.20 5.32 -10.56
N TYR A 100 -9.21 4.75 -11.21
CA TYR A 100 -10.31 4.06 -10.56
C TYR A 100 -10.15 2.55 -10.77
N TYR A 101 -10.25 1.78 -9.69
CA TYR A 101 -10.12 0.32 -9.79
C TYR A 101 -11.32 -0.33 -10.51
N TYR A 102 -12.50 0.26 -10.33
CA TYR A 102 -13.73 -0.13 -11.01
C TYR A 102 -14.07 0.88 -12.11
N GLU A 103 -14.74 0.42 -13.16
CA GLU A 103 -15.29 1.27 -14.22
C GLU A 103 -16.41 2.14 -13.67
N ALA A 104 -16.70 3.27 -14.34
CA ALA A 104 -17.88 4.07 -14.06
C ALA A 104 -19.16 3.25 -14.33
N ASP A 105 -20.17 3.45 -13.49
CA ASP A 105 -21.51 2.89 -13.67
C ASP A 105 -22.32 3.68 -14.72
N GLU A 106 -23.44 3.13 -15.18
CA GLU A 106 -24.41 3.88 -15.99
C GLU A 106 -24.99 5.07 -15.23
N ASN A 107 -25.11 4.96 -13.90
CA ASN A 107 -25.44 6.09 -13.02
C ASN A 107 -24.19 6.97 -12.82
N PRO A 108 -24.20 8.23 -13.30
CA PRO A 108 -23.04 9.09 -13.20
C PRO A 108 -22.59 9.29 -11.74
N GLY A 109 -21.28 9.22 -11.51
CA GLY A 109 -20.69 9.40 -10.18
C GLY A 109 -20.64 8.13 -9.32
N LEU A 110 -21.18 7.01 -9.79
CA LEU A 110 -21.03 5.70 -9.15
C LEU A 110 -20.00 4.82 -9.88
N SER A 111 -19.44 3.87 -9.12
CA SER A 111 -18.62 2.80 -9.67
C SER A 111 -19.47 1.58 -10.00
N SER A 112 -19.22 0.97 -11.16
CA SER A 112 -19.79 -0.31 -11.54
C SER A 112 -19.10 -1.47 -10.80
N ILE A 113 -19.58 -2.70 -11.03
CA ILE A 113 -18.93 -3.93 -10.55
C ILE A 113 -17.74 -4.37 -11.43
N ASN A 114 -17.56 -3.74 -12.60
CA ASN A 114 -16.56 -4.16 -13.56
C ASN A 114 -15.21 -3.56 -13.20
N ILE A 115 -14.17 -4.39 -13.16
CA ILE A 115 -12.79 -3.91 -12.97
C ILE A 115 -12.38 -3.08 -14.19
N ASN A 116 -11.66 -1.99 -13.93
CA ASN A 116 -11.15 -1.08 -14.94
C ASN A 116 -10.40 -1.81 -16.07
N ARG A 117 -10.80 -1.53 -17.30
CA ARG A 117 -10.31 -2.15 -18.54
C ARG A 117 -8.84 -1.86 -18.78
N ASP A 118 -8.37 -0.67 -18.45
CA ASP A 118 -6.96 -0.31 -18.56
C ASP A 118 -6.11 -1.08 -17.55
N TYR A 119 -6.64 -1.30 -16.34
CA TYR A 119 -6.02 -2.17 -15.35
C TYR A 119 -5.94 -3.61 -15.87
N ILE A 120 -7.04 -4.16 -16.40
CA ILE A 120 -7.05 -5.51 -16.98
C ILE A 120 -6.06 -5.60 -18.16
N SER A 121 -6.07 -4.64 -19.08
CA SER A 121 -5.19 -4.62 -20.25
C SER A 121 -3.71 -4.53 -19.84
N SER A 122 -3.41 -3.78 -18.77
CA SER A 122 -2.06 -3.69 -18.19
C SER A 122 -1.54 -5.02 -17.62
N ARG A 123 -2.44 -5.98 -17.35
CA ARG A 123 -2.11 -7.34 -16.87
C ARG A 123 -1.99 -8.36 -18.00
N SER A 124 -2.23 -7.98 -19.24
CA SER A 124 -2.03 -8.85 -20.41
C SER A 124 -0.58 -9.34 -20.51
N LYS A 125 -0.38 -10.52 -21.11
CA LYS A 125 0.97 -11.10 -21.29
C LYS A 125 1.92 -10.13 -22.01
N PHE A 126 1.42 -9.46 -23.05
CA PHE A 126 2.19 -8.48 -23.82
C PHE A 126 2.56 -7.25 -22.99
N ALA A 127 1.60 -6.63 -22.30
CA ALA A 127 1.86 -5.46 -21.45
C ALA A 127 2.88 -5.80 -20.35
N ARG A 128 2.69 -6.92 -19.66
CA ARG A 128 3.65 -7.41 -18.64
C ARG A 128 5.04 -7.63 -19.21
N ALA A 129 5.16 -8.28 -20.37
CA ALA A 129 6.44 -8.50 -21.03
C ALA A 129 7.16 -7.19 -21.35
N LYS A 130 6.44 -6.19 -21.86
CA LYS A 130 6.97 -4.84 -22.13
C LYS A 130 7.44 -4.15 -20.83
N SER A 131 6.65 -4.22 -19.76
CA SER A 131 6.97 -3.58 -18.48
C SER A 131 8.17 -4.21 -17.76
N ARG A 132 8.51 -5.48 -18.02
CA ARG A 132 9.69 -6.15 -17.42
C ARG A 132 11.01 -5.47 -17.76
N ILE A 133 11.08 -4.72 -18.86
CA ILE A 133 12.29 -3.98 -19.27
C ILE A 133 12.64 -2.90 -18.24
N GLY A 134 11.63 -2.25 -17.65
CA GLY A 134 11.81 -1.22 -16.63
C GLY A 134 12.11 -1.76 -15.23
N VAL A 135 12.09 -3.08 -15.03
CA VAL A 135 12.29 -3.66 -13.70
C VAL A 135 13.79 -3.72 -13.37
N PRO A 136 14.21 -3.20 -12.19
CA PRO A 136 15.61 -3.19 -11.79
C PRO A 136 16.28 -4.58 -11.85
N LEU A 137 17.48 -4.64 -12.43
CA LEU A 137 18.23 -5.90 -12.56
C LEU A 137 18.49 -6.57 -11.20
N GLN A 138 18.78 -5.77 -10.17
CA GLN A 138 18.94 -6.23 -8.78
C GLN A 138 17.74 -7.05 -8.29
N TYR A 139 16.51 -6.64 -8.60
CA TYR A 139 15.31 -7.39 -8.23
C TYR A 139 15.22 -8.70 -9.01
N ARG A 140 15.51 -8.66 -10.31
CA ARG A 140 15.45 -9.83 -11.20
C ARG A 140 16.42 -10.92 -10.76
N ILE A 141 17.67 -10.52 -10.48
CA ILE A 141 18.71 -11.43 -9.98
C ILE A 141 18.33 -11.94 -8.60
N GLY A 142 17.94 -11.05 -7.68
CA GLY A 142 17.51 -11.44 -6.34
C GLY A 142 16.39 -12.48 -6.37
N LYS A 143 15.31 -12.22 -7.11
CA LYS A 143 14.18 -13.14 -7.28
C LYS A 143 14.63 -14.48 -7.84
N PHE A 144 15.42 -14.47 -8.91
CA PHE A 144 15.94 -15.70 -9.51
C PHE A 144 16.77 -16.52 -8.52
N VAL A 145 17.69 -15.90 -7.78
CA VAL A 145 18.52 -16.57 -6.79
C VAL A 145 17.65 -17.16 -5.68
N HIS A 146 16.68 -16.41 -5.15
CA HIS A 146 15.79 -16.92 -4.11
C HIS A 146 14.93 -18.08 -4.56
N ASP A 147 14.32 -18.01 -5.74
CA ASP A 147 13.48 -19.07 -6.28
C ASP A 147 14.27 -20.39 -6.45
N ARG A 148 15.60 -20.31 -6.66
CA ARG A 148 16.48 -21.48 -6.89
C ARG A 148 17.24 -21.96 -5.66
N VAL A 149 17.55 -21.05 -4.74
CA VAL A 149 18.48 -21.30 -3.63
C VAL A 149 17.79 -21.21 -2.28
N PHE A 150 16.90 -20.24 -2.07
CA PHE A 150 16.33 -19.96 -0.74
C PHE A 150 14.90 -20.44 -0.56
N SER A 151 14.19 -20.76 -1.65
CA SER A 151 12.83 -21.31 -1.57
C SER A 151 12.86 -22.73 -1.00
N GLU A 152 12.09 -22.96 0.06
CA GLU A 152 11.93 -24.30 0.65
C GLU A 152 11.44 -25.30 -0.40
N GLY A 153 12.00 -26.51 -0.36
CA GLY A 153 11.75 -27.55 -1.37
C GLY A 153 12.67 -27.50 -2.60
N SER A 154 13.33 -26.38 -2.89
CA SER A 154 14.33 -26.31 -3.97
C SER A 154 15.57 -27.17 -3.68
N SER A 155 16.24 -27.64 -4.73
CA SER A 155 17.51 -28.37 -4.61
C SER A 155 18.60 -27.50 -4.00
N GLY A 156 18.63 -26.20 -4.35
CA GLY A 156 19.56 -25.23 -3.79
C GLY A 156 19.36 -25.05 -2.28
N PHE A 157 18.11 -25.07 -1.79
CA PHE A 157 17.83 -24.97 -0.36
C PHE A 157 18.37 -26.15 0.43
N LYS A 158 18.17 -27.38 -0.08
CA LYS A 158 18.70 -28.60 0.55
C LYS A 158 20.22 -28.58 0.65
N LEU A 159 20.89 -28.16 -0.43
CA LEU A 159 22.34 -28.01 -0.46
C LEU A 159 22.82 -26.92 0.50
N GLY A 160 22.20 -25.73 0.47
CA GLY A 160 22.50 -24.61 1.36
C GLY A 160 22.35 -25.00 2.83
N ARG A 161 21.26 -25.71 3.19
CA ARG A 161 21.05 -26.27 4.53
C ARG A 161 22.15 -27.21 4.97
N SER A 162 22.62 -28.10 4.09
CA SER A 162 23.74 -29.00 4.40
C SER A 162 25.04 -28.24 4.65
N ILE A 163 25.34 -27.24 3.80
CA ILE A 163 26.52 -26.38 3.92
C ILE A 163 26.47 -25.58 5.22
N TYR A 164 25.37 -24.91 5.51
CA TYR A 164 25.25 -24.07 6.70
C TYR A 164 25.24 -24.88 8.01
N LYS A 165 24.75 -26.13 8.00
CA LYS A 165 24.91 -27.06 9.14
C LYS A 165 26.37 -27.36 9.46
N GLN A 166 27.27 -27.33 8.47
CA GLN A 166 28.70 -27.52 8.70
C GLN A 166 29.40 -26.21 9.08
N ILE A 167 29.04 -25.10 8.42
CA ILE A 167 29.56 -23.76 8.74
C ILE A 167 29.30 -23.40 10.20
N GLU A 168 28.11 -23.70 10.72
CA GLU A 168 27.74 -23.35 12.09
C GLU A 168 28.57 -24.05 13.17
N LYS A 169 29.17 -25.21 12.86
CA LYS A 169 30.05 -25.92 13.82
C LYS A 169 31.33 -25.13 14.14
N SER A 170 31.67 -24.13 13.34
CA SER A 170 32.83 -23.27 13.55
C SER A 170 32.42 -21.80 13.54
N LYS A 171 32.65 -21.12 14.67
CA LYS A 171 32.42 -19.68 14.80
C LYS A 171 33.14 -18.90 13.70
N LYS A 172 34.41 -19.23 13.43
CA LYS A 172 35.20 -18.56 12.39
C LYS A 172 34.59 -18.71 10.99
N LEU A 173 34.08 -19.89 10.64
CA LEU A 173 33.43 -20.10 9.35
C LEU A 173 32.10 -19.34 9.27
N SER A 174 31.35 -19.30 10.37
CA SER A 174 30.09 -18.55 10.47
C SER A 174 30.33 -17.04 10.29
N ASP A 175 31.35 -16.49 10.95
CA ASP A 175 31.72 -15.08 10.83
C ASP A 175 32.14 -14.74 9.38
N VAL A 176 32.93 -15.59 8.73
CA VAL A 176 33.32 -15.41 7.32
C VAL A 176 32.12 -15.45 6.38
N ALA A 177 31.20 -16.40 6.58
CA ALA A 177 29.98 -16.50 5.79
C ALA A 177 29.07 -15.27 5.98
N HIS A 178 28.96 -14.76 7.22
CA HIS A 178 28.21 -13.54 7.52
C HIS A 178 28.84 -12.30 6.88
N VAL A 179 30.17 -12.19 6.88
CA VAL A 179 30.87 -11.11 6.15
C VAL A 179 30.60 -11.20 4.65
N ALA A 180 30.69 -12.39 4.05
CA ALA A 180 30.36 -12.58 2.63
C ALA A 180 28.90 -12.19 2.32
N GLU A 181 27.97 -12.54 3.21
CA GLU A 181 26.58 -12.08 3.14
C GLU A 181 26.50 -10.55 3.14
N GLN A 182 27.13 -9.86 4.10
CA GLN A 182 27.05 -8.39 4.20
C GLN A 182 27.70 -7.69 3.00
N VAL A 183 28.84 -8.18 2.52
CA VAL A 183 29.51 -7.66 1.32
C VAL A 183 28.59 -7.75 0.09
N SER A 184 27.69 -8.74 0.04
CA SER A 184 26.68 -8.82 -1.02
C SER A 184 25.45 -7.93 -0.74
N LYS A 185 24.85 -8.00 0.45
CA LYS A 185 23.53 -7.40 0.72
C LYS A 185 23.58 -5.92 1.04
N VAL A 186 24.68 -5.42 1.62
CA VAL A 186 24.82 -4.00 1.94
C VAL A 186 24.87 -3.16 0.66
N PRO A 187 25.73 -3.45 -0.34
CA PRO A 187 25.76 -2.67 -1.57
C PRO A 187 24.49 -2.85 -2.43
N LEU A 188 23.95 -4.07 -2.52
CA LEU A 188 22.83 -4.37 -3.42
C LEU A 188 21.46 -3.90 -2.87
N TYR A 189 21.26 -3.96 -1.56
CA TYR A 189 19.94 -3.77 -0.95
C TYR A 189 19.93 -2.76 0.19
N SER A 190 21.08 -2.16 0.51
CA SER A 190 21.26 -1.31 1.69
C SER A 190 20.88 -2.05 2.97
N CYS A 191 21.35 -3.29 3.12
CA CYS A 191 21.07 -4.14 4.27
C CYS A 191 21.43 -3.46 5.60
N ARG A 192 20.62 -3.71 6.64
CA ARG A 192 20.84 -3.26 8.03
C ARG A 192 21.01 -4.42 9.00
N ASP A 193 21.37 -5.58 8.48
CA ASP A 193 21.76 -6.76 9.25
C ASP A 193 20.77 -7.20 10.34
N CYS A 194 19.47 -7.22 10.01
CA CYS A 194 18.44 -7.64 10.95
C CYS A 194 18.41 -9.15 11.26
N GLY A 195 19.15 -9.98 10.52
CA GLY A 195 19.18 -11.44 10.61
C GLY A 195 17.88 -12.19 10.27
N ASP A 196 16.72 -11.53 10.38
CA ASP A 196 15.40 -12.04 10.00
C ASP A 196 14.94 -11.37 8.69
N CYS A 197 15.35 -11.91 7.54
CA CYS A 197 15.38 -11.17 6.27
C CYS A 197 14.05 -11.19 5.51
N SER A 198 13.46 -10.00 5.30
CA SER A 198 12.23 -9.82 4.50
C SER A 198 12.45 -9.20 3.11
N LEU A 199 13.66 -9.34 2.54
CA LEU A 199 13.91 -8.95 1.15
C LEU A 199 12.95 -9.64 0.15
N PRO A 200 12.76 -10.97 0.18
CA PRO A 200 11.87 -11.62 -0.79
C PRO A 200 10.41 -11.18 -0.63
N ASP A 201 9.97 -10.85 0.58
CA ASP A 201 8.57 -10.46 0.86
C ASP A 201 8.22 -9.07 0.29
N ILE A 202 9.20 -8.17 0.19
CA ILE A 202 9.00 -6.78 -0.25
C ILE A 202 9.80 -6.50 -1.52
N ALA A 203 9.80 -7.46 -2.45
CA ALA A 203 10.39 -7.32 -3.78
C ALA A 203 11.85 -6.79 -3.77
N TYR A 204 12.67 -7.37 -2.90
CA TYR A 204 14.09 -7.02 -2.70
C TYR A 204 14.31 -5.54 -2.34
N LEU A 205 13.40 -5.01 -1.52
CA LEU A 205 13.55 -3.74 -0.84
C LEU A 205 13.71 -4.03 0.64
N CYS A 206 14.85 -3.63 1.23
CA CYS A 206 15.08 -3.87 2.64
C CYS A 206 14.15 -2.96 3.47
N PRO A 207 13.21 -3.50 4.27
CA PRO A 207 12.31 -2.67 5.07
C PRO A 207 13.08 -1.82 6.09
N GLU A 208 14.20 -2.33 6.60
CA GLU A 208 15.00 -1.67 7.64
C GLU A 208 15.74 -0.42 7.16
N SER A 209 16.04 -0.30 5.86
CA SER A 209 16.70 0.88 5.29
C SER A 209 15.80 1.70 4.39
N GLN A 210 14.89 1.06 3.67
CA GLN A 210 14.11 1.72 2.63
C GLN A 210 12.76 2.21 3.14
N CYS A 211 12.25 1.67 4.26
CA CYS A 211 11.08 2.21 4.96
C CYS A 211 11.52 2.95 6.23
N VAL A 212 11.11 4.20 6.42
CA VAL A 212 11.39 4.96 7.67
C VAL A 212 10.64 4.41 8.88
N LYS A 213 9.59 3.61 8.63
CA LYS A 213 8.78 2.97 9.65
C LYS A 213 9.14 1.49 9.84
N ASN A 214 10.13 0.99 9.11
CA ASN A 214 10.60 -0.41 9.15
C ASN A 214 9.46 -1.44 8.95
N GLN A 215 8.40 -1.07 8.22
CA GLN A 215 7.17 -1.87 8.11
C GLN A 215 7.35 -3.09 7.19
N ARG A 216 6.89 -4.25 7.66
CA ARG A 216 6.94 -5.53 6.92
C ARG A 216 5.59 -6.05 6.43
N ASN A 217 4.49 -5.51 6.98
CA ASN A 217 3.13 -6.05 6.83
C ASN A 217 2.21 -5.13 6.02
N GLY A 218 2.68 -4.65 4.87
CA GLY A 218 1.89 -3.86 3.95
C GLY A 218 1.93 -2.34 4.16
N PRO A 219 1.27 -1.58 3.26
CA PRO A 219 1.28 -0.13 3.26
C PRO A 219 0.62 0.44 4.51
N CYS A 220 1.30 1.40 5.17
CA CYS A 220 0.83 2.01 6.41
C CYS A 220 -0.28 3.07 6.25
N GLY A 221 -0.82 3.28 5.04
CA GLY A 221 -1.73 4.39 4.72
C GLY A 221 -1.08 5.79 4.70
N GLY A 222 0.09 5.94 5.33
CA GLY A 222 0.83 7.20 5.44
C GLY A 222 1.63 7.60 4.20
N THR A 223 0.95 7.78 3.07
CA THR A 223 1.54 8.21 1.79
C THR A 223 0.94 9.53 1.30
N LYS A 224 1.79 10.35 0.65
CA LYS A 224 1.42 11.61 -0.01
C LYS A 224 1.72 11.46 -1.50
N ALA A 225 0.70 11.28 -2.35
CA ALA A 225 0.88 11.08 -3.80
C ALA A 225 1.98 10.04 -4.15
N GLY A 226 1.98 8.91 -3.46
CA GLY A 226 2.95 7.83 -3.66
C GLY A 226 4.32 7.99 -2.98
N GLN A 227 4.55 9.12 -2.32
CA GLN A 227 5.72 9.34 -1.47
C GLN A 227 5.43 9.00 0.00
N CYS A 228 6.47 8.74 0.78
CA CYS A 228 6.38 8.58 2.22
C CYS A 228 5.96 9.92 2.88
N GLU A 229 5.09 9.86 3.89
CA GLU A 229 4.66 11.08 4.60
C GLU A 229 5.75 11.75 5.45
N ILE A 230 6.77 10.99 5.87
CA ILE A 230 7.80 11.41 6.84
C ILE A 230 9.07 11.92 6.14
N LEU A 231 9.50 11.27 5.07
CA LEU A 231 10.72 11.61 4.33
C LEU A 231 10.38 11.76 2.84
N ASP A 232 11.09 12.65 2.16
CA ASP A 232 10.99 12.84 0.71
C ASP A 232 11.63 11.65 -0.05
N LYS A 233 10.90 10.54 -0.05
CA LYS A 233 11.25 9.32 -0.76
C LYS A 233 10.00 8.58 -1.19
N GLU A 234 10.11 7.87 -2.30
CA GLU A 234 9.04 7.02 -2.80
C GLU A 234 8.69 5.90 -1.81
N CYS A 235 7.39 5.59 -1.67
CA CYS A 235 6.92 4.55 -0.78
C CYS A 235 7.47 3.17 -1.20
N ILE A 236 8.04 2.45 -0.24
CA ILE A 236 8.58 1.10 -0.46
C ILE A 236 7.53 0.14 -1.06
N TRP A 237 6.26 0.26 -0.67
CA TRP A 237 5.19 -0.62 -1.12
C TRP A 237 4.75 -0.35 -2.56
N ILE A 238 4.84 0.91 -3.01
CA ILE A 238 4.58 1.26 -4.42
C ILE A 238 5.71 0.70 -5.29
N ARG A 239 6.95 0.88 -4.85
CA ARG A 239 8.12 0.29 -5.51
C ARG A 239 8.04 -1.23 -5.58
N ALA A 240 7.55 -1.87 -4.51
CA ALA A 240 7.33 -3.32 -4.49
C ALA A 240 6.26 -3.72 -5.51
N TYR A 241 5.13 -3.03 -5.52
CA TYR A 241 4.04 -3.23 -6.48
C TYR A 241 4.53 -3.11 -7.93
N ASP A 242 5.29 -2.06 -8.26
CA ASP A 242 5.81 -1.85 -9.61
C ASP A 242 6.86 -2.89 -10.03
N ARG A 243 7.63 -3.44 -9.08
CA ARG A 243 8.55 -4.56 -9.34
C ARG A 243 7.81 -5.89 -9.56
N MET A 244 6.70 -6.11 -8.86
CA MET A 244 5.96 -7.38 -8.86
C MET A 244 4.92 -7.47 -9.99
N LYS A 245 4.27 -6.36 -10.35
CA LYS A 245 3.22 -6.31 -11.38
C LYS A 245 3.64 -6.87 -12.74
N PRO A 246 4.85 -6.61 -13.26
CA PRO A 246 5.31 -7.20 -14.53
C PRO A 246 5.45 -8.73 -14.51
N TYR A 247 5.45 -9.34 -13.32
CA TYR A 247 5.51 -10.79 -13.12
C TYR A 247 4.16 -11.40 -12.75
N GLY A 248 3.14 -10.57 -12.51
CA GLY A 248 1.83 -11.03 -12.09
C GLY A 248 1.70 -11.30 -10.58
N ASP A 249 2.70 -10.88 -9.80
CA ASP A 249 2.77 -11.11 -8.36
C ASP A 249 2.25 -9.90 -7.55
N GLU A 250 1.63 -8.89 -8.18
CA GLU A 250 1.27 -7.61 -7.54
C GLU A 250 0.30 -7.74 -6.36
N VAL A 251 -0.58 -8.75 -6.38
CA VAL A 251 -1.55 -8.99 -5.28
C VAL A 251 -0.97 -9.89 -4.20
N ARG A 252 0.09 -10.65 -4.51
CA ARG A 252 0.67 -11.65 -3.59
C ARG A 252 1.19 -11.01 -2.30
N MET A 253 1.64 -9.75 -2.34
CA MET A 253 2.08 -9.01 -1.16
C MET A 253 0.97 -8.78 -0.12
N LEU A 254 -0.31 -8.93 -0.51
CA LEU A 254 -1.47 -8.78 0.37
C LEU A 254 -1.95 -10.11 0.96
N GLN A 255 -1.42 -11.23 0.46
CA GLN A 255 -1.90 -12.58 0.78
C GLN A 255 -0.99 -13.33 1.75
N GLY A 256 0.11 -12.70 2.19
CA GLY A 256 1.05 -13.32 3.13
C GLY A 256 0.58 -13.23 4.57
N PRO A 257 1.03 -14.14 5.45
CA PRO A 257 0.78 -14.02 6.88
C PRO A 257 1.49 -12.79 7.44
N VAL A 258 1.02 -12.32 8.60
CA VAL A 258 1.67 -11.23 9.33
C VAL A 258 3.09 -11.67 9.76
N ILE A 259 4.08 -10.89 9.38
CA ILE A 259 5.49 -11.10 9.69
C ILE A 259 5.83 -10.33 10.96
N PHE A 260 6.19 -11.04 12.01
CA PHE A 260 6.80 -10.49 13.21
C PHE A 260 8.32 -10.62 13.10
N LYS A 261 9.02 -9.47 13.15
CA LYS A 261 10.48 -9.45 13.14
C LYS A 261 11.00 -10.12 14.42
N ASP A 262 11.87 -11.11 14.26
CA ASP A 262 12.62 -11.65 15.39
C ASP A 262 13.83 -10.78 15.73
N GLY A 263 13.72 -10.01 16.82
CA GLY A 263 14.79 -9.12 17.28
C GLY A 263 16.03 -9.87 17.79
N ALA A 264 15.89 -11.14 18.22
CA ALA A 264 17.01 -11.92 18.72
C ALA A 264 18.00 -12.30 17.61
N LEU A 265 17.59 -12.24 16.35
CA LEU A 265 18.43 -12.52 15.19
C LEU A 265 19.25 -11.30 14.72
N GLN A 266 19.13 -10.13 15.37
CA GLN A 266 19.86 -8.95 14.95
C GLN A 266 21.39 -9.18 14.94
N ASN A 267 22.06 -8.69 13.90
CA ASN A 267 23.50 -8.86 13.65
C ASN A 267 23.96 -10.32 13.48
N THR A 268 23.05 -11.21 13.05
CA THR A 268 23.38 -12.60 12.69
C THR A 268 23.17 -12.82 11.18
N SER A 269 23.79 -13.87 10.64
CA SER A 269 23.65 -14.20 9.20
C SER A 269 22.22 -14.56 8.87
N ALA A 270 21.57 -13.77 8.02
CA ALA A 270 20.24 -14.08 7.57
C ALA A 270 20.22 -15.28 6.61
N TRP A 271 21.27 -15.49 5.82
CA TRP A 271 21.39 -16.71 5.01
C TRP A 271 21.42 -17.96 5.90
N GLY A 272 22.23 -17.93 6.96
CA GLY A 272 22.28 -19.00 7.95
C GLY A 272 20.93 -19.21 8.62
N ASN A 273 20.27 -18.15 9.06
CA ASN A 273 18.95 -18.24 9.70
C ASN A 273 17.88 -18.83 8.77
N THR A 274 17.86 -18.45 7.49
CA THR A 274 16.94 -19.04 6.50
C THR A 274 17.22 -20.53 6.31
N PHE A 275 18.47 -20.92 6.02
CA PHE A 275 18.81 -22.32 5.74
C PHE A 275 18.66 -23.25 6.96
N LEU A 276 18.86 -22.72 8.16
CA LEU A 276 18.73 -23.46 9.41
C LEU A 276 17.30 -23.40 9.98
N GLY A 277 16.39 -22.66 9.35
CA GLY A 277 14.98 -22.58 9.72
C GLY A 277 14.72 -21.80 11.01
N ARG A 278 15.43 -20.69 11.23
CA ARG A 278 15.33 -19.85 12.43
C ARG A 278 14.50 -18.60 12.22
N ASP A 279 14.44 -18.13 10.99
CA ASP A 279 13.76 -16.90 10.62
C ASP A 279 12.25 -17.12 10.46
N HIS A 280 11.53 -16.04 10.14
CA HIS A 280 10.08 -16.09 9.96
C HIS A 280 9.62 -16.95 8.77
N HIS A 281 10.50 -17.36 7.84
CA HIS A 281 10.08 -18.19 6.71
C HIS A 281 9.81 -19.63 7.15
N ALA A 282 10.57 -20.15 8.11
CA ALA A 282 10.31 -21.47 8.69
C ALA A 282 8.96 -21.52 9.41
N LYS A 283 8.62 -20.46 10.16
CA LYS A 283 7.34 -20.35 10.89
C LYS A 283 6.12 -20.26 9.95
N LYS A 284 6.30 -19.90 8.67
CA LYS A 284 5.23 -19.94 7.66
C LYS A 284 4.87 -21.36 7.25
N SER A 285 5.83 -22.29 7.30
CA SER A 285 5.58 -23.71 6.94
C SER A 285 4.62 -24.41 7.91
N ASP A 286 4.59 -23.97 9.18
CA ASP A 286 3.72 -24.51 10.21
C ASP A 286 2.31 -23.90 10.21
N ALA A 287 2.08 -22.82 9.46
CA ALA A 287 0.82 -22.08 9.41
C ALA A 287 -0.06 -22.42 8.19
N VAL A 288 0.35 -23.41 7.38
CA VAL A 288 -0.45 -23.94 6.26
C VAL A 288 -1.03 -25.29 6.68
N ASP A 289 -1.87 -25.27 7.71
CA ASP A 289 -2.83 -26.33 8.06
C ASP A 289 -3.87 -25.72 9.01
N GLU A 290 -4.65 -24.74 8.52
CA GLU A 290 -5.97 -24.47 9.06
C GLU A 290 -7.01 -24.69 7.95
N PRO A 291 -8.10 -25.44 8.24
CA PRO A 291 -9.01 -26.02 7.25
C PRO A 291 -9.84 -25.02 6.44
#